data_AF-A0A068SA66-F1
#
_entry.id   AF-A0A068SA66-F1
#
_cell.length_a   1.000
_cell.length_b   1.000
_cell.length_c   1.000
_cell.angle_alpha   90.00
_cell.angle_beta   90.00
_cell.angle_gamma   90.00
#
_symmetry.space_group_name_H-M   'P 1'
#
loop_
_entity.id
_entity.type
_entity.pdbx_description
1 polymer ?
#
loop_
_entity_poly.entity_id
_entity_poly.type
_entity_poly.pdbx_seq_one_letter_code
_entity_poly.pdbx_strand_id
1 'polypeptide(L)'
;MDHHAKINWDLTADTTNTTPSSSSSSNHMSDSSTMPSSSSATNDPPLSDCQRTRVLERNRAAAARCRQRKKQWIEDLKTRHEELKDRNQCLYQTRTRLQNQVFKLKNELLLHEGCDCQAIQSYIQTSLMKDALEQTNNTMPNEFSQQSQHPTFQ
;
A
#
# COMPACT_ATOMS: atom_id res chain seq x y z
N MET A 1 -12.04 22.39 -5.86
CA MET A 1 -11.73 21.88 -7.21
C MET A 1 -10.85 20.67 -7.00
N ASP A 2 -11.52 19.56 -6.71
CA ASP A 2 -10.93 18.31 -6.24
C ASP A 2 -10.52 17.48 -7.45
N HIS A 3 -9.22 17.20 -7.58
CA HIS A 3 -8.71 16.25 -8.57
C HIS A 3 -8.25 14.99 -7.87
N HIS A 4 -9.21 14.17 -7.46
CA HIS A 4 -8.99 12.76 -7.14
C HIS A 4 -8.70 12.00 -8.44
N ALA A 5 -7.42 11.72 -8.71
CA ALA A 5 -7.04 10.79 -9.76
C ALA A 5 -7.32 9.36 -9.26
N LYS A 6 -8.30 8.72 -9.91
CA LYS A 6 -8.72 7.34 -9.69
C LYS A 6 -7.57 6.39 -10.04
N ILE A 7 -7.07 5.65 -9.06
CA ILE A 7 -6.23 4.47 -9.31
C ILE A 7 -7.18 3.29 -9.56
N ASN A 8 -7.12 2.72 -10.76
CA ASN A 8 -7.88 1.53 -11.16
C ASN A 8 -7.25 0.29 -10.49
N TRP A 9 -8.07 -0.56 -9.85
CA TRP A 9 -7.60 -1.59 -8.91
C TRP A 9 -7.76 -3.05 -9.35
N ASP A 10 -8.32 -3.40 -10.51
CA ASP A 10 -8.52 -4.82 -10.86
C ASP A 10 -8.14 -5.16 -12.31
N LEU A 11 -7.45 -6.30 -12.51
CA LEU A 11 -7.90 -7.38 -13.40
C LEU A 11 -7.01 -8.63 -13.30
N THR A 12 -7.58 -9.72 -12.78
CA THR A 12 -7.16 -11.11 -13.01
C THR A 12 -8.23 -11.81 -13.85
N ALA A 13 -7.86 -12.40 -15.00
CA ALA A 13 -8.39 -13.65 -15.58
C ALA A 13 -8.01 -13.77 -17.08
N ASP A 14 -7.78 -15.03 -17.49
CA ASP A 14 -7.29 -15.52 -18.78
C ASP A 14 -8.04 -15.09 -20.06
N THR A 15 -7.33 -15.21 -21.20
CA THR A 15 -7.77 -15.71 -22.54
C THR A 15 -7.47 -14.78 -23.74
N THR A 16 -6.52 -15.26 -24.56
CA THR A 16 -6.25 -15.05 -26.01
C THR A 16 -6.17 -13.63 -26.63
N ASN A 17 -4.94 -13.28 -27.00
CA ASN A 17 -4.50 -12.69 -28.27
C ASN A 17 -5.37 -11.57 -28.90
N THR A 18 -5.02 -10.32 -28.63
CA THR A 18 -5.13 -9.21 -29.59
C THR A 18 -4.13 -8.14 -29.17
N THR A 19 -3.04 -8.02 -29.92
CA THR A 19 -1.99 -7.01 -29.77
C THR A 19 -2.54 -5.64 -30.18
N PRO A 20 -2.61 -4.63 -29.30
CA PRO A 20 -2.63 -3.25 -29.74
C PRO A 20 -1.19 -2.75 -29.71
N SER A 21 -0.60 -2.62 -30.90
CA SER A 21 0.65 -1.88 -31.13
C SER A 21 0.47 -0.43 -30.69
N SER A 22 0.70 -0.20 -29.40
CA SER A 22 0.83 1.12 -28.81
C SER A 22 2.30 1.52 -28.97
N SER A 23 2.51 2.55 -29.76
CA SER A 23 3.79 3.22 -29.96
C SER A 23 4.41 3.55 -28.60
N SER A 24 5.41 2.77 -28.22
CA SER A 24 6.32 3.02 -27.10
C SER A 24 7.06 4.32 -27.38
N SER A 25 6.47 5.45 -27.00
CA SER A 25 7.18 6.74 -26.87
C SER A 25 8.17 6.60 -25.72
N SER A 26 9.29 5.98 -26.07
CA SER A 26 10.47 5.82 -25.25
C SER A 26 11.11 7.20 -25.13
N ASN A 27 10.65 8.00 -24.18
CA ASN A 27 11.37 9.21 -23.78
C ASN A 27 12.60 8.81 -22.96
N HIS A 28 13.54 8.17 -23.65
CA HIS A 28 14.95 8.14 -23.27
C HIS A 28 15.44 9.59 -23.42
N MET A 29 15.32 10.35 -22.34
CA MET A 29 16.13 11.54 -22.16
C MET A 29 17.52 11.01 -21.83
N SER A 30 18.44 11.05 -22.79
CA SER A 30 19.86 10.92 -22.52
C SER A 30 20.26 12.10 -21.64
N ASP A 31 20.09 11.95 -20.33
CA ASP A 31 20.75 12.80 -19.36
C ASP A 31 22.22 12.38 -19.37
N SER A 32 22.97 12.91 -20.35
CA SER A 32 24.42 12.95 -20.27
C SER A 32 24.79 13.99 -19.21
N SER A 33 24.48 13.68 -17.96
CA SER A 33 25.11 14.29 -16.81
C SER A 33 26.44 13.57 -16.65
N THR A 34 27.43 14.04 -17.40
CA THR A 34 28.84 13.88 -17.04
C THR A 34 28.97 14.37 -15.60
N MET A 35 29.00 13.42 -14.66
CA MET A 35 29.40 13.67 -13.29
C MET A 35 30.83 14.19 -13.36
N PRO A 36 31.16 15.38 -12.83
CA PRO A 36 32.56 15.71 -12.62
C PRO A 36 33.01 14.82 -11.47
N SER A 37 33.61 13.68 -11.83
CA SER A 37 34.40 12.87 -10.92
C SER A 37 35.40 13.79 -10.23
N SER A 38 35.26 13.94 -8.92
CA SER A 38 36.36 14.44 -8.10
C SER A 38 37.57 13.56 -8.41
N SER A 39 38.68 14.20 -8.77
CA SER A 39 39.96 13.65 -9.22
C SER A 39 40.01 13.17 -10.68
N SER A 40 40.04 14.12 -11.61
CA SER A 40 41.01 14.08 -12.69
C SER A 40 41.44 15.49 -13.00
N ALA A 41 42.73 15.74 -12.91
CA ALA A 41 43.37 16.98 -13.36
C ALA A 41 43.10 17.15 -14.86
N THR A 42 41.97 17.76 -15.21
CA THR A 42 41.79 18.29 -16.56
C THR A 42 42.48 19.65 -16.56
N ASN A 43 43.36 19.85 -17.55
CA ASN A 43 44.07 21.11 -17.79
C ASN A 43 43.13 22.23 -18.28
N ASP A 44 41.87 22.22 -17.82
CA ASP A 44 40.88 23.23 -18.17
C ASP A 44 41.19 24.52 -17.41
N PRO A 45 41.15 25.68 -18.08
CA PRO A 45 41.36 26.96 -17.42
C PRO A 45 40.32 27.13 -16.29
N PRO A 46 40.71 27.67 -15.13
CA PRO A 46 39.78 27.90 -14.03
C PRO A 46 38.58 28.72 -14.51
N LEU A 47 37.38 28.25 -14.14
CA LEU A 47 36.13 28.93 -14.46
C LEU A 47 36.18 30.39 -14.02
N SER A 48 35.67 31.30 -14.85
CA SER A 48 35.53 32.69 -14.45
C SER A 48 34.54 32.82 -13.29
N ASP A 49 34.68 33.87 -12.48
CA ASP A 49 33.80 34.10 -11.33
C ASP A 49 32.31 34.11 -11.72
N CYS A 50 31.99 34.65 -12.90
CA CYS A 50 30.63 34.65 -13.47
C CYS A 50 30.12 33.24 -13.84
N GLN A 51 30.99 32.36 -14.34
CA GLN A 51 30.62 30.96 -14.61
C GLN A 51 30.42 30.19 -13.31
N ARG A 52 31.28 30.42 -12.32
CA ARG A 52 31.20 29.80 -11.00
C ARG A 52 29.89 30.14 -10.28
N THR A 53 29.49 31.41 -10.28
CA THR A 53 28.23 31.84 -9.65
C THR A 53 27.01 31.20 -10.31
N ARG A 54 26.98 31.11 -11.65
CA ARG A 54 25.89 30.46 -12.40
C ARG A 54 25.75 28.97 -12.07
N VAL A 55 26.86 28.24 -11.95
CA VAL A 55 26.83 26.82 -11.56
C VAL A 55 26.32 26.64 -10.13
N LEU A 56 26.76 27.49 -9.19
CA LEU A 56 26.30 27.45 -7.81
C LEU A 56 24.81 27.76 -7.69
N GLU A 57 24.28 28.70 -8.47
CA GLU A 57 22.86 29.01 -8.49
C GLU A 57 22.02 27.84 -9.03
N ARG A 58 22.47 27.19 -10.11
CA ARG A 58 21.83 25.97 -10.63
C ARG A 58 21.87 24.83 -9.62
N ASN A 59 23.01 24.63 -8.94
CA ASN A 59 23.14 23.60 -7.90
C ASN A 59 22.22 23.89 -6.71
N ARG A 60 22.14 25.15 -6.27
CA ARG A 60 21.20 25.59 -5.21
C ARG A 60 19.76 25.25 -5.59
N ALA A 61 19.34 25.57 -6.82
CA ALA A 61 18.00 25.25 -7.31
C ALA A 61 17.77 23.73 -7.40
N ALA A 62 18.76 22.95 -7.84
CA ALA A 62 18.68 21.50 -7.89
C ALA A 62 18.57 20.87 -6.49
N ALA A 63 19.37 21.34 -5.54
CA ALA A 63 19.33 20.90 -4.15
C ALA A 63 17.97 21.20 -3.51
N ALA A 64 17.41 22.40 -3.77
CA ALA A 64 16.06 22.76 -3.32
C ALA A 64 14.99 21.81 -3.89
N ARG A 65 15.04 21.51 -5.21
CA ARG A 65 14.13 20.54 -5.84
C ARG A 65 14.28 19.13 -5.28
N CYS A 66 15.51 18.69 -5.02
CA CYS A 66 15.79 17.37 -4.43
C CYS A 66 15.17 17.26 -3.03
N ARG A 67 15.39 18.27 -2.18
CA ARG A 67 14.80 18.34 -0.83
C ARG A 67 13.28 18.38 -0.88
N GLN A 68 12.71 19.16 -1.80
CA GLN A 68 11.26 19.26 -1.98
C GLN A 68 10.65 17.92 -2.41
N ARG A 69 11.26 17.23 -3.37
CA ARG A 69 10.81 15.90 -3.80
C ARG A 69 10.88 14.88 -2.66
N LYS A 70 11.97 14.90 -1.87
CA LYS A 70 12.08 14.04 -0.68
C LYS A 70 10.96 14.34 0.32
N LYS A 71 10.67 15.62 0.56
CA LYS A 71 9.57 16.03 1.46
C LYS A 71 8.22 15.51 0.96
N GLN A 72 7.92 15.71 -0.33
CA GLN A 72 6.68 15.22 -0.95
C GLN A 72 6.58 13.69 -0.86
N TRP A 73 7.65 12.97 -1.19
CA TRP A 73 7.66 11.52 -1.09
C TRP A 73 7.41 11.01 0.33
N ILE A 74 8.00 11.64 1.35
CA ILE A 74 7.73 11.30 2.76
C ILE A 74 6.27 11.58 3.11
N GLU A 75 5.71 12.69 2.66
CA GLU A 75 4.32 13.05 2.92
C GLU A 75 3.36 12.06 2.26
N ASP A 76 3.57 11.77 0.98
CA ASP A 76 2.77 10.79 0.22
C ASP A 76 2.80 9.40 0.88
N LEU A 77 3.98 9.00 1.39
CA LEU A 77 4.13 7.73 2.10
C LEU A 77 3.34 7.71 3.41
N LYS A 78 3.34 8.81 4.17
CA LYS A 78 2.54 8.93 5.40
C LYS A 78 1.05 8.88 5.11
N THR A 79 0.58 9.66 4.14
CA THR A 79 -0.83 9.64 3.72
C THR A 79 -1.25 8.24 3.30
N ARG A 80 -0.43 7.56 2.49
CA ARG A 80 -0.71 6.17 2.06
C ARG A 80 -0.76 5.21 3.25
N HIS A 81 0.12 5.37 4.23
CA HIS A 81 0.12 4.55 5.42
C HIS A 81 -1.18 4.73 6.23
N GLU A 82 -1.61 5.98 6.44
CA GLU A 82 -2.85 6.30 7.13
C GLU A 82 -4.08 5.75 6.39
N GLU A 83 -4.17 5.95 5.08
CA GLU A 83 -5.25 5.39 4.25
C GLU A 83 -5.34 3.85 4.36
N LEU A 84 -4.19 3.17 4.29
CA LEU A 84 -4.15 1.71 4.39
C LEU A 84 -4.51 1.22 5.79
N LYS A 85 -4.08 1.93 6.83
CA LYS A 85 -4.43 1.64 8.22
C LYS A 85 -5.94 1.77 8.43
N ASP A 86 -6.55 2.84 7.96
CA ASP A 86 -7.99 3.07 8.09
C ASP A 86 -8.80 2.03 7.31
N ARG A 87 -8.38 1.72 6.07
CA ARG A 87 -9.01 0.66 5.26
C ARG A 87 -8.91 -0.70 5.96
N ASN A 88 -7.76 -1.02 6.51
CA ASN A 88 -7.54 -2.26 7.23
C ASN A 88 -8.44 -2.35 8.47
N GLN A 89 -8.57 -1.27 9.25
CA GLN A 89 -9.49 -1.20 10.38
C GLN A 89 -10.96 -1.40 9.96
N CYS A 90 -11.38 -0.76 8.87
CA CYS A 90 -12.73 -0.93 8.32
C CYS A 90 -13.02 -2.38 7.89
N LEU A 91 -12.03 -3.05 7.27
CA LEU A 91 -12.14 -4.45 6.90
C LEU A 91 -12.23 -5.36 8.14
N TYR A 92 -11.43 -5.12 9.17
CA TYR A 92 -11.52 -5.85 10.43
C TYR A 92 -12.88 -5.69 11.12
N GLN A 93 -13.43 -4.48 11.15
CA GLN A 93 -14.77 -4.23 11.68
C GLN A 93 -15.84 -4.98 10.88
N THR A 94 -15.73 -4.96 9.55
CA THR A 94 -16.65 -5.68 8.67
C THR A 94 -16.56 -7.19 8.89
N ARG A 95 -15.35 -7.74 8.96
CA ARG A 95 -15.11 -9.16 9.29
C ARG A 95 -15.73 -9.53 10.62
N THR A 96 -15.48 -8.74 11.66
CA THR A 96 -16.01 -8.98 13.01
C THR A 96 -17.54 -8.95 13.01
N ARG A 97 -18.15 -7.98 12.31
CA ARG A 97 -19.61 -7.91 12.15
C ARG A 97 -20.16 -9.17 11.48
N LEU A 98 -19.53 -9.64 10.41
CA LEU A 98 -19.97 -10.85 9.70
C LEU A 98 -19.80 -12.10 10.56
N GLN A 99 -18.69 -12.22 11.29
CA GLN A 99 -18.47 -13.30 12.26
C GLN A 99 -19.54 -13.31 13.34
N ASN A 100 -19.90 -12.14 13.88
CA ASN A 100 -20.99 -12.01 14.86
C ASN A 100 -22.36 -12.39 14.27
N GLN A 101 -22.63 -12.06 13.01
CA GLN A 101 -23.86 -12.47 12.33
C GLN A 101 -23.92 -14.00 12.14
N VAL A 102 -22.82 -14.61 11.71
CA VAL A 102 -22.71 -16.07 11.59
C VAL A 102 -22.91 -16.73 12.94
N PHE A 103 -22.27 -16.22 13.99
CA PHE A 103 -22.45 -16.73 15.36
C PHE A 103 -23.90 -16.62 15.82
N LYS A 104 -24.55 -15.48 15.59
CA LYS A 104 -25.97 -15.28 15.93
C LYS A 104 -26.87 -16.31 15.22
N LEU A 105 -26.69 -16.51 13.92
CA LEU A 105 -27.48 -17.47 13.15
C LEU A 105 -27.22 -18.92 13.59
N LYS A 106 -25.97 -19.28 13.88
CA LYS A 106 -25.63 -20.59 14.46
C LYS A 106 -26.33 -20.79 15.79
N ASN A 107 -26.32 -19.79 16.67
CA ASN A 107 -27.00 -19.86 17.96
C ASN A 107 -28.52 -20.02 17.81
N GLU A 108 -29.15 -19.27 16.89
CA GLU A 108 -30.57 -19.44 16.54
C GLU A 108 -30.87 -20.85 16.03
N LEU A 109 -29.95 -21.46 15.27
CA LEU A 109 -30.11 -22.83 14.81
C LEU A 109 -29.96 -23.88 15.91
N LEU A 110 -29.01 -23.69 16.83
CA LEU A 110 -28.81 -24.60 17.98
C LEU A 110 -30.02 -24.60 18.92
N LEU A 111 -30.79 -23.51 19.00
CA LEU A 111 -32.08 -23.51 19.72
C LEU A 111 -33.10 -24.51 19.15
N HIS A 112 -32.90 -25.01 17.92
CA HIS A 112 -33.72 -26.05 17.29
C HIS A 112 -33.20 -27.49 17.50
N GLU A 113 -32.26 -27.73 18.43
CA GLU A 113 -31.64 -29.06 18.69
C GLU A 113 -32.62 -30.18 19.12
N GLY A 114 -33.90 -29.89 19.34
CA GLY A 114 -34.95 -30.87 19.65
C GLY A 114 -36.08 -30.95 18.61
N CYS A 115 -35.91 -30.36 17.43
CA CYS A 115 -36.93 -30.43 16.38
C CYS A 115 -36.85 -31.79 15.64
N ASP A 116 -38.00 -32.44 15.40
CA ASP A 116 -38.09 -33.69 14.61
C ASP A 116 -37.73 -33.53 13.11
N CYS A 117 -37.22 -32.36 12.72
CA CYS A 117 -36.76 -32.10 11.37
C CYS A 117 -35.36 -32.68 11.15
N GLN A 118 -35.30 -33.84 10.51
CA GLN A 118 -34.06 -34.54 10.17
C GLN A 118 -33.05 -33.66 9.39
N ALA A 119 -33.53 -32.73 8.57
CA ALA A 119 -32.68 -31.80 7.82
C ALA A 119 -31.92 -30.83 8.72
N ILE A 120 -32.58 -30.30 9.76
CA ILE A 120 -31.97 -29.37 10.72
C ILE A 120 -30.93 -30.11 11.57
N GLN A 121 -31.27 -31.31 12.05
CA GLN A 121 -30.39 -32.12 12.88
C GLN A 121 -29.09 -32.51 12.16
N SER A 122 -29.20 -32.94 10.89
CA SER A 122 -28.04 -33.28 10.06
C SER A 122 -27.14 -32.07 9.79
N TYR A 123 -27.73 -30.90 9.55
CA TYR A 123 -26.97 -29.66 9.37
C TYR A 123 -26.22 -29.26 10.64
N ILE A 124 -26.88 -29.27 11.80
CA ILE A 124 -26.25 -28.93 13.09
C ILE A 124 -25.04 -29.82 13.34
N GLN A 125 -25.19 -31.15 13.21
CA GLN A 125 -24.10 -32.12 13.38
C GLN A 125 -22.92 -31.85 12.41
N THR A 126 -23.21 -31.56 11.14
CA THR A 126 -22.19 -31.25 10.14
C THR A 126 -21.47 -29.93 10.46
N SER A 127 -22.20 -28.91 10.92
CA SER A 127 -21.64 -27.60 11.26
C SER A 127 -20.71 -27.67 12.48
N LEU A 128 -21.07 -28.43 13.52
CA LEU A 128 -20.23 -28.66 14.70
C LEU A 128 -18.93 -29.40 14.34
N MET A 129 -19.00 -30.37 13.43
CA MET A 129 -17.82 -31.09 12.95
C MET A 129 -16.89 -30.19 12.13
N LYS A 130 -17.45 -29.28 11.31
CA LYS A 130 -16.65 -28.27 10.58
C LYS A 130 -16.00 -27.26 11.51
N ASP A 131 -16.74 -26.75 12.51
CA ASP A 131 -16.21 -25.80 13.49
C ASP A 131 -15.08 -26.40 14.33
N ALA A 132 -15.13 -27.70 14.63
CA ALA A 132 -14.03 -28.42 15.28
C ALA A 132 -12.75 -28.50 14.41
N LEU A 133 -12.91 -28.52 13.08
CA LEU A 133 -11.79 -28.55 12.12
C LEU A 133 -11.22 -27.15 11.84
N GLU A 134 -12.04 -26.10 11.91
CA GLU A 134 -11.66 -24.72 11.57
C GLU A 134 -11.04 -23.91 12.72
N GLN A 135 -11.07 -24.42 13.96
CA GLN A 135 -10.51 -23.77 15.16
C GLN A 135 -9.01 -23.43 15.08
N THR A 136 -8.27 -23.96 14.09
CA THR A 136 -6.83 -23.73 13.92
C THR A 136 -6.48 -22.54 13.02
N ASN A 137 -7.43 -21.96 12.27
CA ASN A 137 -7.13 -21.00 11.19
C ASN A 137 -7.50 -19.53 11.49
N ASN A 138 -8.17 -19.22 12.60
CA ASN A 138 -8.69 -17.87 12.86
C ASN A 138 -8.20 -17.18 14.14
N THR A 139 -7.26 -17.76 14.88
CA THR A 139 -6.56 -17.04 15.97
C THR A 139 -5.43 -16.20 15.36
N MET A 140 -5.74 -14.97 14.96
CA MET A 140 -4.69 -13.94 14.88
C MET A 140 -4.67 -13.19 16.22
N PRO A 141 -3.49 -13.09 16.88
CA PRO A 141 -3.36 -12.32 18.11
C PRO A 141 -3.65 -10.85 17.84
N ASN A 142 -4.48 -10.28 18.70
CA ASN A 142 -4.51 -8.86 18.96
C ASN A 142 -3.14 -8.43 19.50
N GLU A 143 -2.30 -7.80 18.68
CA GLU A 143 -1.28 -6.86 19.16
C GLU A 143 -0.67 -6.03 18.00
N PHE A 144 -1.38 -4.98 17.60
CA PHE A 144 -0.69 -3.78 17.12
C PHE A 144 -1.30 -2.56 17.81
N SER A 145 -1.34 -2.64 19.14
CA SER A 145 -1.55 -1.46 19.98
C SER A 145 -0.17 -0.88 20.29
N GLN A 146 0.05 0.32 19.76
CA GLN A 146 0.94 1.36 20.29
C GLN A 146 2.46 1.07 20.24
N GLN A 147 3.13 1.55 19.18
CA GLN A 147 4.44 2.21 19.34
C GLN A 147 4.79 3.02 18.08
N SER A 148 4.35 4.27 18.01
CA SER A 148 4.99 5.28 17.16
C SER A 148 5.16 6.56 17.97
N GLN A 149 5.95 6.48 19.04
CA GLN A 149 6.60 7.67 19.56
C GLN A 149 7.63 8.10 18.50
N HIS A 150 7.34 9.18 17.78
CA HIS A 150 8.35 9.85 16.96
C HIS A 150 9.46 10.38 17.88
N PRO A 151 10.75 10.13 17.59
CA PRO A 151 11.81 10.89 18.24
C PRO A 151 11.76 12.32 17.69
N THR A 152 11.42 13.27 18.57
CA THR A 152 11.74 14.68 18.38
C THR A 152 13.25 14.82 18.45
N PHE A 153 13.91 15.04 17.31
CA PHE A 153 15.29 15.52 17.30
C PHE A 153 15.27 17.00 17.68
N GLN A 154 15.87 17.34 18.83
CA GLN A 154 16.37 18.69 19.11
C GLN A 154 17.60 18.97 18.26
#